data_AF-X1IJX2-F1
#
_entry.id   AF-X1IJX2-F1
#
_cell.length_a   1.000
_cell.length_b   1.000
_cell.length_c   1.000
_cell.angle_alpha   90.00
_cell.angle_beta   90.00
_cell.angle_gamma   90.00
#
_symmetry.space_group_name_H-M   'P 1'
#
loop_
_entity.id
_entity.type
_entity.pdbx_description
1 polymer ?
#
loop_
_entity_poly.entity_id
_entity_poly.type
_entity_poly.pdbx_seq_one_letter_code
_entity_poly.pdbx_strand_id
1 'polypeptide(L)' 'MSVKWGIIGTAKIAAKVRRGMRLAQNSELVAIASRTQARADEWAA' A
#
# COMPACT_ATOMS: atom_id res chain seq x y z
N MET A 1 -18.08 -1.33 6.98
CA MET A 1 -17.57 -2.18 5.89
C MET A 1 -16.36 -1.49 5.29
N SER A 2 -15.19 -2.12 5.27
CA SER A 2 -13.94 -1.55 4.72
C SER A 2 -13.67 -2.12 3.32
N VAL A 3 -13.15 -1.27 2.42
CA VAL A 3 -12.64 -1.66 1.12
C VAL A 3 -11.19 -2.12 1.30
N LYS A 4 -10.88 -3.32 0.81
CA LYS A 4 -9.54 -3.90 0.85
C LYS A 4 -8.75 -3.51 -0.38
N TRP A 5 -7.58 -2.93 -0.18
CA TRP A 5 -6.72 -2.40 -1.23
C TRP A 5 -5.41 -3.20 -1.35
N GLY A 6 -4.92 -3.27 -2.58
CA GLY A 6 -3.56 -3.70 -2.89
C GLY A 6 -2.81 -2.62 -3.65
N ILE A 7 -1.51 -2.42 -3.33
CA ILE A 7 -0.62 -1.51 -4.06
C ILE A 7 0.30 -2.31 -4.97
N ILE A 8 0.40 -1.94 -6.24
CA ILE A 8 1.36 -2.50 -7.19
C ILE A 8 2.39 -1.43 -7.53
N GLY A 9 3.64 -1.66 -7.13
CA GLY A 9 4.75 -0.74 -7.29
C GLY A 9 4.99 0.13 -6.06
N THR A 10 6.26 0.23 -5.66
CA THR A 10 6.70 0.91 -4.43
C THR A 10 7.38 2.26 -4.72
N ALA A 11 6.92 2.97 -5.76
CA ALA A 11 7.43 4.30 -6.11
C ALA A 11 7.00 5.37 -5.10
N LYS A 12 7.64 6.55 -5.14
CA LYS A 12 7.35 7.67 -4.21
C LYS A 12 5.86 8.08 -4.16
N ILE A 13 5.13 7.91 -5.25
CA ILE A 13 3.68 8.20 -5.31
C ILE A 13 2.87 7.27 -4.39
N ALA A 14 3.28 6.01 -4.23
CA ALA A 14 2.60 5.03 -3.40
C ALA A 14 2.56 5.48 -1.92
N ALA A 15 3.56 6.23 -1.44
CA ALA A 15 3.57 6.76 -0.08
C ALA A 15 2.44 7.78 0.16
N LYS A 16 2.16 8.64 -0.84
CA LYS A 16 1.04 9.59 -0.77
C LYS A 16 -0.31 8.87 -0.76
N VAL A 17 -0.44 7.83 -1.57
CA VAL A 17 -1.64 7.00 -1.65
C VAL A 17 -1.86 6.23 -0.34
N ARG A 18 -0.82 5.58 0.22
CA ARG A 18 -0.86 4.92 1.55
C ARG A 18 -1.35 5.87 2.64
N ARG A 19 -0.85 7.11 2.64
CA ARG A 19 -1.30 8.14 3.58
C ARG A 19 -2.79 8.43 3.44
N GLY A 20 -3.29 8.60 2.21
CA GLY A 20 -4.72 8.80 1.96
C GLY A 20 -5.57 7.61 2.42
N MET A 21 -5.14 6.38 2.09
CA MET A 21 -5.81 5.15 2.54
C MET A 21 -5.90 5.08 4.07
N ARG A 22 -4.81 5.40 4.79
CA ARG A 22 -4.80 5.40 6.26
C ARG A 22 -5.73 6.43 6.90
N LEU A 23 -6.01 7.53 6.20
CA LEU A 23 -6.93 8.58 6.69
C LEU A 23 -8.40 8.25 6.39
N ALA A 24 -8.66 7.38 5.41
CA ALA A 24 -10.01 6.96 5.06
C ALA A 24 -10.50 5.88 6.04
N GLN A 25 -11.61 6.14 6.73
CA GLN A 25 -12.18 5.23 7.74
C GLN A 25 -12.71 3.90 7.15
N ASN A 26 -12.93 3.85 5.84
CA ASN A 26 -13.45 2.69 5.11
C ASN A 26 -12.38 2.02 4.24
N SER A 27 -11.08 2.20 4.54
CA SER A 27 -9.99 1.67 3.72
C SER A 27 -9.01 0.85 4.54
N GLU A 28 -8.63 -0.30 3.99
CA GLU A 28 -7.65 -1.20 4.59
C GLU A 28 -6.67 -1.65 3.50
N LEU A 29 -5.38 -1.35 3.66
CA LEU A 29 -4.33 -1.84 2.76
C LEU A 29 -3.90 -3.23 3.21
N VAL A 30 -4.16 -4.25 2.38
CA VAL A 30 -3.94 -5.67 2.73
C VAL A 30 -2.85 -6.35 1.91
N ALA A 31 -2.39 -5.72 0.82
CA ALA A 31 -1.38 -6.31 -0.06
C ALA A 31 -0.46 -5.25 -0.70
N ILE A 32 0.80 -5.61 -0.89
CA ILE A 32 1.80 -4.80 -1.59
C ILE A 32 2.56 -5.72 -2.54
N ALA A 33 2.71 -5.30 -3.80
CA ALA A 33 3.48 -5.99 -4.81
C ALA A 33 4.57 -5.07 -5.37
N SER A 34 5.74 -5.63 -5.67
CA SER A 34 6.82 -4.96 -6.38
C SER A 34 7.51 -5.94 -7.31
N ARG A 35 8.43 -5.45 -8.14
CA ARG A 35 9.21 -6.29 -9.07
C ARG A 35 10.07 -7.34 -8.36
N THR A 36 10.41 -7.09 -7.09
CA THR A 36 11.15 -8.02 -6.24
C THR A 36 10.45 -8.10 -4.88
N GLN A 37 10.47 -9.27 -4.25
CA GLN A 37 9.89 -9.49 -2.93
C GLN A 37 10.53 -8.55 -1.89
N ALA A 38 11.87 -8.46 -1.89
CA ALA A 38 12.60 -7.58 -0.98
C ALA A 38 12.13 -6.12 -1.01
N ARG A 39 11.75 -5.59 -2.19
CA ARG A 39 11.20 -4.23 -2.29
C ARG A 39 9.77 -4.09 -1.79
N ALA A 40 8.98 -5.16 -1.89
CA ALA A 40 7.64 -5.20 -1.31
C ALA A 40 7.75 -5.22 0.22
N ASP A 41 8.65 -6.05 0.76
CA ASP A 41 8.89 -6.20 2.20
C ASP A 41 9.46 -4.91 2.81
N GLU A 42 10.47 -4.30 2.17
CA GLU A 42 11.05 -3.02 2.59
C GLU A 42 10.00 -1.91 2.67
N TRP A 43 9.03 -1.91 1.74
CA TRP A 43 7.98 -0.90 1.72
C TRP A 43 6.82 -1.22 2.66
N ALA A 44 6.61 -2.50 2.99
CA ALA A 44 5.59 -2.98 3.92
C ALA A 44 5.95 -2.71 5.38
N ALA A 45 7.25 -2.64 5.69
CA ALA A 45 7.78 -2.16 6.97
C ALA A 45 7.23 -0.75 7.33
#